data_AF-R7LBY0-F1
#
_entry.id   AF-R7LBY0-F1
#
_cell.length_a   1.000
_cell.length_b   1.000
_cell.length_c   1.000
_cell.angle_alpha   90.00
_cell.angle_beta   90.00
_cell.angle_gamma   90.00
#
_symmetry.space_group_name_H-M   'P 1'
#
loop_
_entity.id
_entity.type
_entity.pdbx_description
1 polymer ?
#
loop_
_entity_poly.entity_id
_entity_poly.type
_entity_poly.pdbx_seq_one_letter_code
_entity_poly.pdbx_strand_id
1 'polypeptide(L)' 'MARATYIYAMRKLSSECGLELGKGAGSKVREQAVEIVKKFGAENLKKFAKLHFKTAAEAIAEANNKK' A
#
# COMPACT_ATOMS: atom_id res chain seq x y z
N MET A 1 11.40 15.96 -15.30
CA MET A 1 10.68 14.71 -15.69
C MET A 1 10.37 13.74 -14.53
N ALA A 2 10.68 14.06 -13.27
CA ALA A 2 10.47 13.14 -12.13
C ALA A 2 8.98 12.92 -11.72
N ARG A 3 8.09 13.89 -11.98
CA ARG A 3 6.67 13.75 -11.64
C ARG A 3 5.95 12.75 -12.53
N ALA A 4 6.24 12.76 -13.83
CA ALA A 4 5.56 11.91 -14.80
C ALA A 4 5.89 10.43 -14.57
N THR A 5 7.16 10.12 -14.28
CA THR A 5 7.61 8.77 -13.94
C THR A 5 7.00 8.26 -12.65
N TYR A 6 6.90 9.12 -11.62
CA TYR A 6 6.20 8.79 -10.38
C TYR A 6 4.71 8.45 -10.59
N ILE A 7 4.00 9.27 -11.39
CA ILE A 7 2.58 9.02 -11.69
C ILE A 7 2.39 7.72 -12.47
N TYR A 8 3.26 7.43 -13.45
CA TYR A 8 3.21 6.19 -14.21
C TYR A 8 3.47 4.97 -13.32
N ALA A 9 4.50 5.02 -12.48
CA ALA A 9 4.81 3.95 -11.52
C ALA A 9 3.64 3.71 -10.55
N MET A 10 2.99 4.77 -10.04
CA MET A 10 1.81 4.62 -9.18
C MET A 10 0.62 3.99 -9.90
N ARG A 11 0.36 4.36 -11.17
CA ARG A 11 -0.72 3.73 -11.96
C ARG A 11 -0.45 2.25 -12.18
N LYS A 12 0.79 1.88 -12.49
CA LYS A 12 1.18 0.48 -12.67
C LYS A 12 1.02 -0.31 -11.37
N LEU A 13 1.50 0.22 -10.25
CA LEU A 13 1.32 -0.40 -8.94
C LEU A 13 -0.16 -0.55 -8.57
N SER A 14 -0.98 0.46 -8.85
CA SER A 14 -2.42 0.41 -8.61
C SER A 14 -3.10 -0.69 -9.43
N SER A 15 -2.68 -0.87 -10.69
CA SER A 15 -3.17 -1.94 -11.55
C SER A 15 -2.74 -3.33 -11.08
N GLU A 16 -1.49 -3.50 -10.65
CA GLU A 16 -0.99 -4.77 -10.09
C GLU A 16 -1.67 -5.12 -8.77
N CYS A 17 -1.96 -4.12 -7.96
CA CYS A 17 -2.63 -4.28 -6.68
C CYS A 17 -4.16 -4.50 -6.82
N GLY A 18 -4.73 -4.14 -7.97
CA GLY A 18 -6.17 -4.19 -8.23
C GLY A 18 -6.97 -3.19 -7.38
N LEU A 19 -6.30 -2.19 -6.80
CA LEU A 19 -6.85 -1.17 -5.91
C LEU A 19 -6.24 0.19 -6.27
N GLU A 20 -7.03 1.25 -6.22
CA GLU A 20 -6.54 2.61 -6.43
C GLU A 20 -5.67 3.06 -5.26
N LEU A 21 -4.35 2.95 -5.39
CA LEU A 21 -3.43 3.38 -4.34
C LEU A 21 -3.52 4.89 -4.13
N GLY A 22 -4.04 5.30 -2.98
CA GLY A 22 -4.06 6.69 -2.58
C GLY A 22 -2.65 7.25 -2.43
N LYS A 23 -2.48 8.53 -2.78
CA LYS A 23 -1.22 9.24 -2.62
C LYS A 23 -1.09 9.73 -1.18
N GLY A 24 0.07 9.50 -0.57
CA GLY A 24 0.38 10.00 0.78
C GLY A 24 0.23 8.94 1.87
N ALA A 25 -0.09 9.39 3.08
CA ALA A 25 -0.14 8.57 4.30
C ALA A 25 -1.42 8.82 5.13
N GLY A 26 -2.51 9.23 4.47
CA GLY A 26 -3.79 9.48 5.12
C GLY A 26 -4.54 8.21 5.51
N SER A 27 -5.65 8.35 6.24
CA SER A 27 -6.46 7.22 6.74
C SER A 27 -6.91 6.26 5.63
N LYS A 28 -7.36 6.80 4.48
CA LYS A 28 -7.73 5.98 3.32
C LYS A 28 -6.60 5.09 2.81
N VAL A 29 -5.36 5.60 2.81
CA VAL A 29 -4.18 4.83 2.36
C VAL A 29 -3.86 3.70 3.34
N ARG A 30 -4.08 3.93 4.63
CA ARG A 30 -3.94 2.88 5.66
C ARG A 30 -4.95 1.76 5.45
N GLU A 31 -6.22 2.09 5.27
CA GLU A 31 -7.30 1.10 5.04
C GLU A 31 -7.00 0.25 3.80
N GLN A 32 -6.57 0.91 2.72
CA GLN A 32 -6.13 0.23 1.50
C GLN A 32 -4.92 -0.67 1.75
N ALA A 33 -3.89 -0.20 2.47
CA ALA A 33 -2.74 -1.02 2.81
C ALA A 33 -3.13 -2.28 3.61
N VAL A 34 -4.11 -2.18 4.51
CA VAL A 34 -4.66 -3.32 5.26
C VAL A 34 -5.34 -4.32 4.32
N GLU A 35 -6.17 -3.86 3.39
CA GLU A 35 -6.80 -4.72 2.38
C GLU A 35 -5.77 -5.42 1.49
N ILE A 36 -4.70 -4.72 1.12
CA ILE A 36 -3.60 -5.25 0.32
C ILE A 36 -2.87 -6.35 1.08
N VAL A 37 -2.54 -6.10 2.35
CA VAL A 37 -1.92 -7.12 3.22
C VAL A 37 -2.83 -8.33 3.37
N LYS A 38 -4.15 -8.15 3.43
CA LYS A 38 -5.11 -9.27 3.52
C LYS A 38 -5.22 -10.06 2.23
N LYS A 39 -5.22 -9.40 1.07
CA LYS A 39 -5.31 -10.06 -0.24
C LYS A 39 -4.01 -10.73 -0.68
N PHE A 40 -2.89 -10.03 -0.52
CA PHE A 40 -1.60 -10.45 -1.07
C PHE A 40 -0.61 -10.93 0.00
N GLY A 41 -0.89 -10.72 1.29
CA GLY A 41 0.03 -11.00 2.38
C GLY A 41 0.96 -9.82 2.70
N ALA A 42 1.44 -9.77 3.95
CA ALA A 42 2.36 -8.73 4.44
C ALA A 42 3.67 -8.71 3.65
N GLU A 43 4.11 -9.86 3.14
CA GLU A 43 5.29 -9.98 2.31
C GLU A 43 5.15 -9.27 0.95
N ASN A 44 3.96 -9.24 0.36
CA ASN A 44 3.77 -8.53 -0.90
C ASN A 44 3.60 -7.03 -0.68
N LEU A 45 3.17 -6.57 0.51
CA LEU A 45 3.11 -5.14 0.82
C LEU A 45 4.47 -4.44 0.63
N LYS A 46 5.60 -5.11 0.89
CA LYS A 46 6.95 -4.56 0.67
C LYS A 46 7.25 -4.18 -0.78
N LYS A 47 6.51 -4.74 -1.75
CA LYS A 47 6.60 -4.39 -3.18
C LYS A 47 5.77 -3.16 -3.54
N PHE A 48 4.70 -2.89 -2.79
CA PHE A 48 3.75 -1.80 -3.07
C PHE A 48 3.97 -0.57 -2.18
N ALA A 49 4.51 -0.75 -0.98
CA ALA A 49 4.72 0.30 0.01
C ALA A 49 6.06 0.14 0.75
N LYS A 50 6.60 1.28 1.21
CA LYS A 50 7.81 1.30 2.04
C LYS A 50 7.47 0.94 3.48
N LEU A 51 8.00 -0.18 3.96
CA LEU A 51 7.76 -0.68 5.32
C LEU A 51 8.27 0.23 6.44
N HIS A 52 9.21 1.15 6.15
CA HIS A 52 9.73 2.12 7.13
C HIS A 52 8.69 3.15 7.59
N PHE A 53 7.57 3.31 6.86
CA PHE A 53 6.53 4.24 7.26
C PHE A 53 5.62 3.63 8.33
N LYS A 54 5.27 4.43 9.33
CA LYS A 54 4.34 4.06 10.40
C LYS A 54 3.03 3.49 9.86
N THR A 55 2.50 4.09 8.79
CA THR A 55 1.29 3.62 8.10
C THR A 55 1.38 2.18 7.61
N ALA A 56 2.54 1.74 7.12
CA ALA A 56 2.74 0.36 6.66
C ALA A 56 2.81 -0.61 7.85
N ALA A 57 3.51 -0.23 8.91
CA ALA A 57 3.57 -1.03 10.14
C ALA A 57 2.18 -1.17 10.80
N GLU A 58 1.42 -0.07 10.89
CA GLU A 58 0.04 -0.08 11.38
C GLU A 58 -0.87 -0.96 10.52
N ALA A 59 -0.75 -0.88 9.19
CA ALA A 59 -1.53 -1.70 8.29
C ALA A 59 -1.23 -3.21 8.41
N ILE A 60 0.05 -3.57 8.57
CA ILE A 60 0.45 -4.96 8.80
C ILE A 60 -0.06 -5.44 10.16
N ALA A 61 0.09 -4.63 11.21
CA ALA A 61 -0.39 -4.98 12.55
C ALA A 61 -1.91 -5.18 12.54
N GLU A 62 -2.66 -4.26 11.94
CA GLU A 62 -4.13 -4.32 11.86
C GLU A 62 -4.62 -5.49 10.99
N ALA A 63 -3.92 -5.82 9.91
CA ALA A 63 -4.23 -6.99 9.11
C ALA A 63 -3.99 -8.31 9.87
N ASN A 64 -2.94 -8.39 10.68
CA ASN A 64 -2.63 -9.59 11.49
C ASN A 64 -3.52 -9.74 12.73
N ASN A 65 -4.00 -8.63 13.31
CA ASN A 65 -4.77 -8.65 14.56
C ASN A 65 -6.24 -9.05 14.37
N LYS A 66 -6.74 -9.09 13.12
CA LYS A 66 -8.15 -9.39 12.82
C LYS A 66 -8.44 -10.90 12.64
N LYS A 67 -7.70 -11.76 13.35
CA LYS A 67 -7.89 -13.22 13.35
C LYS A 67 -9.12 -13.62 14.17
#